data_AF-A0A2N1TF93-F1
#
_entry.id   AF-A0A2N1TF93-F1
#
_cell.length_a   1.000
_cell.length_b   1.000
_cell.length_c   1.000
_cell.angle_alpha   90.00
_cell.angle_beta   90.00
_cell.angle_gamma   90.00
#
_symmetry.space_group_name_H-M   'P 1'
#
loop_
_entity.id
_entity.type
_entity.pdbx_description
1 polymer ?
#
loop_
_entity_poly.entity_id
_entity_poly.type
_entity_poly.pdbx_seq_one_letter_code
_entity_poly.pdbx_strand_id
1 'polypeptide(L)'
;MSIGYSNKVILITEKTRIAAPVKIALNKLDYEVASGYPALTSISVMRTGISHSGKTAFIRTELLRFINEKGFPRAIIMDSQIDLGMAPALDPGMLKIFKTLLISYIILSKGAECKDLRGNFILLNKGAAFEKEFGIGKNPHSVIKLLSTQNPEINYFIDDLKENRERFDALFSITLLDTEQPSDIITGTVGDFLVKNAGGAAAKKPAPAEMPGTAVKTDDTPARIVFRIDAGSVYDDGSITTELSEEHASLREREFYIIGSWSSRTELEVAKKIAGVLQKGINEQARFGYGDPIRFNLDDRCVMDKNTALSMAQLFKKNLAQFKKIAITASAKNGALIQKSRGFPMIKDILTVTPEAS
;
A
#
# COMPACT_ATOMS: atom_id res chain seq x y z
N MET A 1 0.07 -18.25 -6.58
CA MET A 1 0.07 -16.97 -7.36
C MET A 1 1.34 -16.26 -6.97
N SER A 2 2.15 -15.72 -7.91
CA SER A 2 3.36 -14.99 -7.51
C SER A 2 2.98 -13.71 -6.77
N ILE A 3 3.67 -13.43 -5.66
CA ILE A 3 3.44 -12.19 -4.91
C ILE A 3 4.11 -11.04 -5.67
N GLY A 4 3.32 -10.06 -6.10
CA GLY A 4 3.81 -8.88 -6.81
C GLY A 4 4.39 -7.80 -5.89
N TYR A 5 4.94 -6.75 -6.48
CA TYR A 5 5.36 -5.55 -5.75
C TYR A 5 4.19 -4.59 -5.55
N SER A 6 4.11 -4.04 -4.35
CA SER A 6 3.24 -2.92 -4.00
C SER A 6 3.71 -1.60 -4.61
N ASN A 7 2.86 -0.57 -4.53
CA ASN A 7 3.25 0.83 -4.72
C ASN A 7 3.79 1.48 -3.43
N LYS A 8 4.11 0.66 -2.41
CA LYS A 8 4.50 1.14 -1.08
C LYS A 8 6.01 1.06 -0.89
N VAL A 9 6.58 2.10 -0.30
CA VAL A 9 8.00 2.17 0.09
C VAL A 9 8.09 2.18 1.61
N ILE A 10 8.94 1.33 2.16
CA ILE A 10 9.25 1.36 3.59
C ILE A 10 10.31 2.42 3.81
N LEU A 11 10.03 3.41 4.66
CA LEU A 11 10.94 4.49 5.00
C LEU A 11 11.31 4.39 6.49
N ILE A 12 12.60 4.19 6.79
CA ILE A 12 13.15 4.04 8.14
C ILE A 12 14.16 5.15 8.38
N THR A 13 13.68 6.32 8.79
CA THR A 13 14.55 7.44 9.17
C THR A 13 13.83 8.40 10.10
N GLU A 14 14.57 8.97 11.05
CA GLU A 14 14.09 10.08 11.90
C GLU A 14 14.52 11.45 11.33
N LYS A 15 15.28 11.47 10.22
CA LYS A 15 15.78 12.70 9.60
C LYS A 15 14.69 13.40 8.80
N THR A 16 14.02 14.37 9.42
CA THR A 16 12.96 15.17 8.80
C THR A 16 13.38 15.86 7.50
N ARG A 17 14.62 16.36 7.42
CA ARG A 17 15.22 16.97 6.21
C ARG A 17 15.22 16.03 4.99
N ILE A 18 15.31 14.71 5.21
CA ILE A 18 15.37 13.71 4.14
C ILE A 18 13.97 13.16 3.82
N ALA A 19 13.11 13.05 4.83
CA ALA A 19 11.76 12.53 4.66
C ALA A 19 10.94 13.33 3.64
N ALA A 20 11.07 14.67 3.61
CA ALA A 20 10.35 15.53 2.67
C ALA A 20 10.73 15.31 1.19
N PRO A 21 12.01 15.44 0.78
CA PRO A 21 12.41 15.19 -0.62
C PRO A 21 12.15 13.74 -1.07
N VAL A 22 12.31 12.76 -0.18
CA VAL A 22 11.92 11.38 -0.47
C VAL A 22 10.43 11.30 -0.80
N LYS A 23 9.55 11.85 0.03
CA LYS A 23 8.09 11.87 -0.24
C LYS A 23 7.74 12.56 -1.56
N ILE A 24 8.43 13.64 -1.91
CA ILE A 24 8.24 14.33 -3.19
C ILE A 24 8.60 13.39 -4.36
N ALA A 25 9.73 12.67 -4.27
CA ALA A 25 10.13 11.70 -5.30
C ALA A 25 9.12 10.57 -5.44
N LEU A 26 8.61 10.05 -4.32
CA LEU A 26 7.60 8.99 -4.32
C LEU A 26 6.29 9.45 -4.96
N ASN A 27 5.79 10.62 -4.59
CA ASN A 27 4.53 11.17 -5.14
C ASN A 27 4.61 11.38 -6.66
N LYS A 28 5.77 11.79 -7.20
CA LYS A 28 5.98 11.93 -8.65
C LYS A 28 5.84 10.61 -9.42
N LEU A 29 6.01 9.48 -8.74
CA LEU A 29 5.96 8.13 -9.30
C LEU A 29 4.74 7.32 -8.81
N ASP A 30 3.77 7.98 -8.18
CA ASP A 30 2.58 7.34 -7.57
C ASP A 30 2.92 6.23 -6.54
N TYR A 31 4.02 6.43 -5.83
CA TYR A 31 4.40 5.61 -4.69
C TYR A 31 4.05 6.29 -3.38
N GLU A 32 3.74 5.48 -2.37
CA GLU A 32 3.38 5.97 -1.04
C GLU A 32 4.29 5.37 0.03
N VAL A 33 4.57 6.13 1.09
CA VAL A 33 5.25 5.58 2.27
C VAL A 33 4.32 4.60 2.98
N ALA A 34 4.85 3.44 3.36
CA ALA A 34 4.13 2.45 4.14
C ALA A 34 3.62 3.05 5.46
N SER A 35 2.34 2.85 5.76
CA SER A 35 1.70 3.27 7.01
C SER A 35 1.01 2.08 7.67
N GLY A 36 0.89 2.10 8.99
CA GLY A 36 0.28 1.01 9.77
C GLY A 36 1.21 -0.17 10.08
N TYR A 37 2.53 -0.03 9.87
CA TYR A 37 3.56 -1.03 10.19
C TYR A 37 4.70 -0.43 11.02
N PRO A 38 4.46 -0.11 12.31
CA PRO A 38 5.41 0.69 13.12
C PRO A 38 6.77 0.02 13.34
N ALA A 39 6.85 -1.29 13.45
CA ALA A 39 8.13 -2.01 13.54
C ALA A 39 8.90 -2.11 12.20
N LEU A 40 8.32 -1.62 11.10
CA LEU A 40 8.99 -1.42 9.82
C LEU A 40 9.30 0.04 9.49
N THR A 41 8.75 1.02 10.22
CA THR A 41 8.90 2.44 9.87
C THR A 41 9.37 3.34 11.02
N SER A 42 9.26 2.90 12.28
CA SER A 42 9.66 3.68 13.45
C SER A 42 10.90 3.10 14.12
N ILE A 43 11.99 3.88 14.13
CA ILE A 43 13.24 3.54 14.84
C ILE A 43 12.98 3.39 16.34
N SER A 44 12.16 4.26 16.94
CA SER A 44 11.76 4.15 18.35
C SER A 44 11.07 2.82 18.69
N VAL A 45 10.15 2.35 17.85
CA VAL A 45 9.49 1.04 18.04
C VAL A 45 10.49 -0.10 17.86
N MET A 46 11.38 -0.03 16.87
CA MET A 46 12.42 -1.04 16.68
C MET A 46 13.37 -1.11 17.88
N ARG A 47 13.82 0.05 18.38
CA ARG A 47 14.67 0.16 19.58
C ARG A 47 14.00 -0.47 20.79
N THR A 48 12.73 -0.13 21.02
CA THR A 48 11.92 -0.67 22.12
C THR A 48 11.75 -2.19 21.99
N GLY A 49 11.41 -2.69 20.80
CA GLY A 49 11.25 -4.13 20.57
C GLY A 49 12.54 -4.93 20.80
N ILE A 50 13.68 -4.35 20.42
CA ILE A 50 15.00 -4.97 20.62
C ILE A 50 15.45 -4.89 22.07
N SER A 51 15.20 -3.79 22.79
CA SER A 51 15.56 -3.69 24.21
C SER A 51 14.81 -4.73 25.06
N HIS A 52 13.55 -5.03 24.72
CA HIS A 52 12.75 -6.02 25.43
C HIS A 52 13.10 -7.47 25.08
N SER A 53 13.35 -7.76 23.79
CA SER A 53 13.47 -9.15 23.31
C SER A 53 14.90 -9.59 22.98
N GLY A 54 15.84 -8.65 22.83
CA GLY A 54 17.19 -8.85 22.29
C GLY A 54 17.24 -9.26 20.81
N LYS A 55 16.08 -9.50 20.17
CA LYS A 55 15.94 -10.16 18.86
C LYS A 55 15.19 -9.26 17.89
N THR A 56 15.33 -9.52 16.59
CA THR A 56 14.64 -8.79 15.51
C THR A 56 13.49 -9.59 14.88
N ALA A 57 13.00 -10.62 15.58
CA ALA A 57 11.94 -11.50 15.08
C ALA A 57 10.65 -10.73 14.74
N PHE A 58 10.28 -9.74 15.55
CA PHE A 58 9.09 -8.91 15.34
C PHE A 58 9.14 -8.10 14.02
N ILE A 59 10.32 -7.63 13.62
CA ILE A 59 10.52 -6.94 12.33
C ILE A 59 10.25 -7.89 11.17
N ARG A 60 10.75 -9.13 11.27
CA ARG A 60 10.53 -10.16 10.24
C ARG A 60 9.06 -10.53 10.14
N THR A 61 8.39 -10.71 11.28
CA THR A 61 6.94 -10.98 11.33
C THR A 61 6.14 -9.84 10.71
N GLU A 62 6.49 -8.59 10.99
CA GLU A 62 5.78 -7.45 10.41
C GLU A 62 6.08 -7.28 8.91
N LEU A 63 7.30 -7.56 8.46
CA LEU A 63 7.64 -7.60 7.02
C LEU A 63 6.83 -8.65 6.28
N LEU A 64 6.69 -9.85 6.83
CA LEU A 64 5.84 -10.91 6.26
C LEU A 64 4.38 -10.48 6.22
N ARG A 65 3.87 -9.87 7.29
CA ARG A 65 2.52 -9.31 7.32
C ARG A 65 2.33 -8.26 6.23
N PHE A 66 3.29 -7.33 6.07
CA PHE A 66 3.27 -6.32 5.03
C PHE A 66 3.20 -6.97 3.63
N ILE A 67 4.07 -7.96 3.37
CA ILE A 67 4.13 -8.66 2.08
C ILE A 67 2.81 -9.38 1.78
N ASN A 68 2.21 -10.03 2.78
CA ASN A 68 0.94 -10.72 2.63
C ASN A 68 -0.23 -9.75 2.38
N GLU A 69 -0.22 -8.58 3.03
CA GLU A 69 -1.30 -7.59 2.92
C GLU A 69 -1.19 -6.68 1.71
N LYS A 70 0.04 -6.38 1.25
CA LYS A 70 0.32 -5.34 0.24
C LYS A 70 1.15 -5.82 -0.95
N GLY A 71 1.85 -6.95 -0.82
CA GLY A 71 2.91 -7.36 -1.74
C GLY A 71 4.29 -6.84 -1.31
N PHE A 72 5.34 -7.19 -2.06
CA PHE A 72 6.70 -6.75 -1.74
C PHE A 72 6.81 -5.22 -1.75
N PRO A 73 7.55 -4.60 -0.81
CA PRO A 73 7.76 -3.16 -0.85
C PRO A 73 8.54 -2.81 -2.11
N ARG A 74 8.16 -1.70 -2.75
CA ARG A 74 8.82 -1.22 -3.97
C ARG A 74 10.31 -0.96 -3.71
N ALA A 75 10.60 -0.37 -2.56
CA ALA A 75 11.93 -0.18 -2.01
C ALA A 75 11.86 -0.06 -0.48
N ILE A 76 13.01 -0.25 0.16
CA ILE A 76 13.27 0.07 1.55
C ILE A 76 14.33 1.18 1.56
N ILE A 77 13.94 2.36 2.04
CA ILE A 77 14.82 3.52 2.20
C ILE A 77 15.09 3.64 3.69
N MET A 78 16.34 3.56 4.12
CA MET A 78 16.66 3.53 5.54
C MET A 78 17.97 4.22 5.87
N ASP A 79 18.10 4.76 7.08
CA ASP A 79 19.40 5.19 7.61
C ASP A 79 20.40 4.02 7.57
N SER A 80 21.61 4.28 7.05
CA SER A 80 22.64 3.26 6.88
C SER A 80 23.17 2.76 8.22
N GLN A 81 23.09 3.60 9.26
CA GLN A 81 23.44 3.30 10.64
C GLN A 81 22.26 3.71 11.53
N ILE A 82 21.69 2.75 12.28
CA ILE A 82 20.55 2.99 13.15
C ILE A 82 20.95 2.65 14.58
N ASP A 83 20.96 3.64 15.45
CA ASP A 83 21.25 3.43 16.87
C ASP A 83 20.05 2.79 17.59
N LEU A 84 20.23 1.53 17.97
CA LEU A 84 19.26 0.70 18.68
C LEU A 84 19.51 0.67 20.19
N GLY A 85 20.41 1.52 20.72
CA GLY A 85 20.77 1.55 22.14
C GLY A 85 21.52 0.30 22.59
N MET A 86 22.19 -0.39 21.66
CA MET A 86 22.92 -1.63 21.93
C MET A 86 24.41 -1.35 22.17
N ALA A 87 25.06 -2.21 22.95
CA ALA A 87 26.51 -2.16 23.08
C ALA A 87 27.18 -2.38 21.70
N PRO A 88 28.26 -1.64 21.36
CA PRO A 88 28.91 -1.73 20.04
C PRO A 88 29.34 -3.15 19.64
N ALA A 89 29.70 -4.00 20.62
CA ALA A 89 30.07 -5.39 20.38
C ALA A 89 28.90 -6.25 19.84
N LEU A 90 27.65 -5.89 20.15
CA LEU A 90 26.45 -6.63 19.76
C LEU A 90 25.86 -6.15 18.42
N ASP A 91 26.19 -4.93 17.99
CA ASP A 91 25.85 -4.39 16.68
C ASP A 91 26.98 -3.52 16.10
N PRO A 92 28.09 -4.16 15.67
CA PRO A 92 29.19 -3.43 15.05
C PRO A 92 28.70 -2.66 13.82
N GLY A 93 28.94 -1.35 13.81
CA GLY A 93 28.54 -0.48 12.72
C GLY A 93 27.06 -0.06 12.70
N MET A 94 26.26 -0.46 13.70
CA MET A 94 24.82 -0.12 13.78
C MET A 94 24.00 -0.63 12.58
N LEU A 95 24.30 -1.84 12.10
CA LEU A 95 23.80 -2.43 10.87
C LEU A 95 22.70 -3.48 11.10
N LYS A 96 22.30 -3.76 12.35
CA LYS A 96 21.43 -4.90 12.70
C LYS A 96 20.09 -4.91 11.98
N ILE A 97 19.46 -3.75 11.76
CA ILE A 97 18.18 -3.67 11.02
C ILE A 97 18.40 -4.03 9.55
N PHE A 98 19.43 -3.45 8.93
CA PHE A 98 19.74 -3.72 7.53
C PHE A 98 20.08 -5.20 7.30
N LYS A 99 20.93 -5.79 8.15
CA LYS A 99 21.25 -7.22 8.13
C LYS A 99 20.00 -8.08 8.29
N THR A 100 19.10 -7.72 9.20
CA THR A 100 17.83 -8.43 9.42
C THR A 100 16.97 -8.44 8.16
N LEU A 101 16.84 -7.31 7.48
CA LEU A 101 16.04 -7.19 6.26
C LEU A 101 16.67 -7.99 5.11
N LEU A 102 17.99 -7.91 4.92
CA LEU A 102 18.70 -8.73 3.92
C LEU A 102 18.45 -10.23 4.16
N ILE A 103 18.67 -10.70 5.39
CA ILE A 103 18.41 -12.11 5.75
C ILE A 103 16.96 -12.50 5.48
N SER A 104 16.01 -11.60 5.73
CA SER A 104 14.59 -11.86 5.45
C SER A 104 14.32 -12.08 3.97
N TYR A 105 14.92 -11.26 3.10
CA TYR A 105 14.83 -11.43 1.64
C TYR A 105 15.52 -12.72 1.16
N ILE A 106 16.65 -13.09 1.75
CA ILE A 106 17.33 -14.37 1.46
C ILE A 106 16.39 -15.55 1.77
N ILE A 107 15.78 -15.57 2.95
CA ILE A 107 14.82 -16.61 3.34
C ILE A 107 13.64 -16.63 2.37
N LEU A 108 13.05 -15.46 2.10
CA LEU A 108 11.89 -15.33 1.22
C LEU A 108 12.16 -15.81 -0.21
N SER A 109 13.36 -15.56 -0.74
CA SER A 109 13.76 -15.96 -2.10
C SER A 109 13.67 -17.48 -2.36
N LYS A 110 13.65 -18.30 -1.30
CA LYS A 110 13.55 -19.76 -1.39
C LYS A 110 12.09 -20.24 -1.49
N GLY A 111 11.13 -19.38 -1.20
CA GLY A 111 9.70 -19.66 -1.41
C GLY A 111 9.38 -19.75 -2.90
N ALA A 112 8.67 -20.81 -3.31
CA ALA A 112 8.28 -21.01 -4.71
C ALA A 112 7.40 -19.87 -5.28
N GLU A 113 6.70 -19.12 -4.41
CA GLU A 113 5.87 -17.97 -4.77
C GLU A 113 6.66 -16.66 -4.93
N CYS A 114 7.97 -16.67 -4.67
CA CYS A 114 8.84 -15.50 -4.57
C CYS A 114 10.01 -15.51 -5.57
N LYS A 115 9.88 -16.22 -6.70
CA LYS A 115 10.96 -16.41 -7.68
C LYS A 115 11.51 -15.11 -8.28
N ASP A 116 10.69 -14.07 -8.39
CA ASP A 116 11.06 -12.75 -8.93
C ASP A 116 11.29 -11.70 -7.82
N LEU A 117 11.54 -12.16 -6.60
CA LEU A 117 11.84 -11.30 -5.47
C LEU A 117 13.18 -10.58 -5.64
N ARG A 118 13.16 -9.29 -5.38
CA ARG A 118 14.29 -8.38 -5.35
C ARG A 118 14.15 -7.40 -4.19
N GLY A 119 15.18 -7.32 -3.37
CA GLY A 119 15.32 -6.32 -2.32
C GLY A 119 15.96 -5.05 -2.86
N ASN A 120 15.15 -4.00 -3.05
CA ASN A 120 15.63 -2.69 -3.48
C ASN A 120 15.87 -1.80 -2.25
N PHE A 121 17.12 -1.46 -1.97
CA PHE A 121 17.55 -0.71 -0.80
C PHE A 121 18.22 0.61 -1.18
N ILE A 122 17.78 1.70 -0.54
CA ILE A 122 18.52 2.97 -0.52
C ILE A 122 18.98 3.20 0.92
N LEU A 123 20.29 3.24 1.13
CA LEU A 123 20.88 3.49 2.44
C LEU A 123 21.27 4.97 2.55
N LEU A 124 20.65 5.67 3.50
CA LEU A 124 20.87 7.07 3.79
C LEU A 124 22.12 7.19 4.68
N ASN A 125 23.22 7.67 4.13
CA ASN A 125 24.46 7.87 4.87
C ASN A 125 24.79 9.36 5.02
N LYS A 126 25.67 9.69 5.97
CA LYS A 126 26.20 11.04 6.13
C LYS A 126 27.68 11.03 5.82
N GLY A 127 28.08 11.66 4.71
CA GLY A 127 29.47 11.78 4.31
C GLY A 127 30.17 10.45 3.97
N ALA A 128 31.48 10.53 3.74
CA ALA A 128 32.27 9.42 3.20
C ALA A 128 32.71 8.35 4.22
N ALA A 129 32.53 8.59 5.52
CA ALA A 129 33.05 7.71 6.58
C ALA A 129 32.45 6.30 6.51
N PHE A 130 31.13 6.21 6.34
CA PHE A 130 30.43 4.93 6.19
C PHE A 130 30.96 4.12 4.99
N GLU A 131 31.16 4.79 3.85
CA GLU A 131 31.65 4.12 2.65
C GLU A 131 33.13 3.71 2.77
N LYS A 132 33.93 4.47 3.52
CA LYS A 132 35.32 4.11 3.82
C LYS A 132 35.40 2.85 4.69
N GLU A 133 34.49 2.71 5.66
CA GLU A 133 34.46 1.58 6.59
C GLU A 133 33.88 0.31 5.96
N PHE A 134 32.76 0.43 5.25
CA PHE A 134 32.00 -0.73 4.77
C PHE A 134 32.09 -0.96 3.25
N GLY A 135 32.38 0.05 2.44
CA GLY A 135 32.50 -0.07 0.98
C GLY A 135 31.25 -0.57 0.25
N ILE A 136 30.06 -0.46 0.87
CA ILE A 136 28.81 -1.04 0.38
C ILE A 136 28.33 -0.33 -0.89
N GLY A 137 28.55 0.98 -1.04
CA GLY A 137 28.15 1.72 -2.23
C GLY A 137 28.91 1.30 -3.48
N LYS A 138 30.22 1.09 -3.37
CA LYS A 138 31.07 0.62 -4.47
C LYS A 138 30.96 -0.87 -4.72
N ASN A 139 30.76 -1.67 -3.67
CA ASN A 139 30.64 -3.11 -3.76
C ASN A 139 29.51 -3.65 -2.85
N PRO A 140 28.24 -3.56 -3.29
CA PRO A 140 27.09 -4.05 -2.52
C PRO A 140 27.21 -5.51 -2.07
N HIS A 141 27.82 -6.37 -2.88
CA HIS A 141 28.02 -7.79 -2.60
C HIS A 141 28.81 -8.04 -1.30
N SER A 142 29.70 -7.11 -0.93
CA SER A 142 30.50 -7.21 0.30
C SER A 142 29.66 -7.31 1.57
N VAL A 143 28.40 -6.81 1.55
CA VAL A 143 27.50 -6.84 2.71
C VAL A 143 27.20 -8.27 3.17
N ILE A 144 27.21 -9.26 2.27
CA ILE A 144 26.94 -10.65 2.60
C ILE A 144 27.99 -11.20 3.57
N LYS A 145 29.22 -10.70 3.55
CA LYS A 145 30.28 -11.07 4.51
C LYS A 145 29.95 -10.64 5.93
N LEU A 146 29.07 -9.66 6.10
CA LEU A 146 28.62 -9.14 7.39
C LEU A 146 27.41 -9.93 7.94
N LEU A 147 26.86 -10.86 7.16
CA LEU A 147 25.70 -11.66 7.53
C LEU A 147 26.14 -12.99 8.14
N SER A 148 25.57 -13.28 9.32
CA SER A 148 25.64 -14.59 9.96
C SER A 148 24.40 -14.80 10.81
N THR A 149 23.99 -16.05 10.96
CA THR A 149 22.86 -16.44 11.79
C THR A 149 23.19 -17.66 12.64
N GLN A 150 22.34 -17.98 13.62
CA GLN A 150 22.44 -19.23 14.38
C GLN A 150 21.84 -20.43 13.63
N ASN A 151 21.17 -20.22 12.49
CA ASN A 151 20.53 -21.29 11.74
C ASN A 151 21.46 -21.75 10.59
N PRO A 152 21.93 -23.02 10.60
CA PRO A 152 22.83 -23.54 9.57
C PRO A 152 22.23 -23.48 8.15
N GLU A 153 20.93 -23.69 8.01
CA GLU A 153 20.24 -23.66 6.71
C GLU A 153 20.23 -22.26 6.11
N ILE A 154 19.98 -21.24 6.94
CA ILE A 154 20.05 -19.84 6.49
C ILE A 154 21.49 -19.47 6.12
N ASN A 155 22.48 -19.94 6.91
CA ASN A 155 23.88 -19.71 6.61
C ASN A 155 24.31 -20.37 5.29
N TYR A 156 23.81 -21.57 4.97
CA TYR A 156 24.03 -22.20 3.68
C TYR A 156 23.56 -21.32 2.51
N PHE A 157 22.39 -20.68 2.62
CA PHE A 157 21.92 -19.75 1.60
C PHE A 157 22.74 -18.45 1.53
N ILE A 158 23.22 -17.97 2.68
CA ILE A 158 24.14 -16.82 2.73
C ILE A 158 25.45 -17.17 2.02
N ASP A 159 25.99 -18.37 2.26
CA ASP A 159 27.25 -18.82 1.67
C ASP A 159 27.14 -19.04 0.16
N ASP A 160 26.02 -19.58 -0.34
CA ASP A 160 25.71 -19.63 -1.79
C ASP A 160 25.77 -18.23 -2.45
N LEU A 161 25.25 -17.20 -1.77
CA LEU A 161 25.32 -15.82 -2.26
C LEU A 161 26.71 -15.19 -2.12
N LYS A 162 27.56 -15.64 -1.19
CA LYS A 162 28.97 -15.20 -1.11
C LYS A 162 29.75 -15.67 -2.33
N GLU A 163 29.49 -16.89 -2.78
CA GLU A 163 30.20 -17.50 -3.90
C GLU A 163 29.60 -17.08 -5.25
N ASN A 164 28.30 -16.76 -5.29
CA ASN A 164 27.59 -16.41 -6.52
C ASN A 164 27.11 -14.94 -6.54
N ARG A 165 27.95 -14.07 -7.12
CA ARG A 165 27.62 -12.65 -7.28
C ARG A 165 26.40 -12.40 -8.17
N GLU A 166 26.22 -13.16 -9.24
CA GLU A 166 25.07 -12.98 -10.15
C GLU A 166 23.73 -13.21 -9.43
N ARG A 167 23.65 -14.25 -8.59
CA ARG A 167 22.48 -14.50 -7.75
C ARG A 167 22.23 -13.38 -6.76
N PHE A 168 23.29 -12.82 -6.18
CA PHE A 168 23.16 -11.66 -5.30
C PHE A 168 22.63 -10.45 -6.06
N ASP A 169 23.19 -10.11 -7.23
CA ASP A 169 22.80 -8.94 -8.03
C ASP A 169 21.37 -9.09 -8.62
N ALA A 170 20.92 -10.33 -8.81
CA ALA A 170 19.53 -10.65 -9.14
C ALA A 170 18.57 -10.41 -7.95
N LEU A 171 18.98 -10.80 -6.74
CA LEU A 171 18.16 -10.68 -5.52
C LEU A 171 18.21 -9.29 -4.89
N PHE A 172 19.28 -8.51 -5.08
CA PHE A 172 19.47 -7.24 -4.39
C PHE A 172 19.85 -6.10 -5.35
N SER A 173 19.33 -4.92 -5.04
CA SER A 173 19.74 -3.65 -5.64
C SER A 173 19.95 -2.69 -4.48
N ILE A 174 21.19 -2.28 -4.23
CA ILE A 174 21.56 -1.48 -3.06
C ILE A 174 22.30 -0.24 -3.54
N THR A 175 21.90 0.93 -3.06
CA THR A 175 22.54 2.20 -3.41
C THR A 175 22.68 3.06 -2.17
N LEU A 176 23.76 3.84 -2.09
CA LEU A 176 23.96 4.84 -1.05
C LEU A 176 23.43 6.19 -1.51
N LEU A 177 22.82 6.91 -0.58
CA LEU A 177 22.37 8.29 -0.78
C LEU A 177 22.96 9.16 0.32
N ASP A 178 23.79 10.12 -0.09
CA ASP A 178 24.38 11.08 0.84
C ASP A 178 23.33 12.11 1.27
N THR A 179 23.01 12.08 2.55
CA THR A 179 22.01 12.94 3.19
C THR A 179 22.42 14.41 3.27
N GLU A 180 23.69 14.75 3.02
CA GLU A 180 24.14 16.14 2.96
C GLU A 180 23.88 16.81 1.60
N GLN A 181 23.46 16.04 0.59
CA GLN A 181 23.15 16.61 -0.72
C GLN A 181 21.92 17.54 -0.69
N PRO A 182 21.83 18.47 -1.67
CA PRO A 182 20.63 19.26 -1.92
C PRO A 182 19.37 18.42 -2.15
N SER A 183 18.20 18.97 -1.79
CA SER A 183 16.92 18.24 -1.82
C SER A 183 16.48 17.82 -3.23
N ASP A 184 16.81 18.60 -4.26
CA ASP A 184 16.61 18.30 -5.66
C ASP A 184 17.42 17.07 -6.11
N ILE A 185 18.69 16.99 -5.70
CA ILE A 185 19.56 15.83 -5.99
C ILE A 185 19.04 14.58 -5.28
N ILE A 186 18.62 14.70 -4.01
CA ILE A 186 18.01 13.60 -3.26
C ILE A 186 16.74 13.12 -3.97
N THR A 187 15.88 14.05 -4.38
CA THR A 187 14.63 13.73 -5.08
C THR A 187 14.89 13.01 -6.40
N GLY A 188 15.84 13.50 -7.19
CA GLY A 188 16.25 12.90 -8.46
C GLY A 188 16.82 11.50 -8.27
N THR A 189 17.77 11.33 -7.35
CA THR A 189 18.42 10.04 -7.09
C THR A 189 17.44 8.97 -6.64
N VAL A 190 16.50 9.31 -5.74
CA VAL A 190 15.44 8.39 -5.32
C VAL A 190 14.52 8.03 -6.49
N GLY A 191 14.12 9.02 -7.29
CA GLY A 191 13.29 8.81 -8.47
C GLY A 191 13.94 7.87 -9.49
N ASP A 192 15.18 8.16 -9.87
CA ASP A 192 15.95 7.37 -10.85
C ASP A 192 16.18 5.94 -10.38
N PHE A 193 16.50 5.76 -9.09
CA PHE A 193 16.64 4.44 -8.50
C PHE A 193 15.33 3.64 -8.60
N LEU A 194 14.19 4.26 -8.29
CA LEU A 194 12.88 3.61 -8.34
C LEU A 194 12.46 3.30 -9.77
N VAL A 195 12.73 4.17 -10.74
CA VAL A 195 12.46 3.93 -12.16
C VAL A 195 13.32 2.80 -12.71
N LYS A 196 14.63 2.82 -12.42
CA LYS A 196 15.56 1.75 -12.84
C LYS A 196 15.16 0.39 -12.30
N ASN A 197 14.74 0.33 -11.02
CA ASN A 197 14.34 -0.91 -10.36
C ASN A 197 12.84 -1.21 -10.52
N ALA A 198 12.09 -0.39 -11.24
CA ALA A 198 10.74 -0.72 -11.69
C ALA A 198 10.76 -1.82 -12.76
N GLY A 199 11.91 -2.23 -13.30
CA GLY A 199 12.09 -3.25 -14.35
C GLY A 199 11.61 -4.69 -14.03
N GLY A 200 10.97 -4.93 -12.88
CA GLY A 200 10.15 -6.13 -12.61
C GLY A 200 8.64 -5.88 -12.58
N ALA A 201 8.19 -4.63 -12.78
CA ALA A 201 6.79 -4.20 -12.76
C ALA A 201 6.48 -2.98 -13.65
N ALA A 202 7.38 -2.58 -14.55
CA ALA A 202 6.97 -1.93 -15.78
C ALA A 202 6.47 -3.05 -16.69
N ALA A 203 5.27 -3.56 -16.37
CA ALA A 203 4.41 -3.99 -17.44
C ALA A 203 4.27 -2.75 -18.35
N LYS A 204 5.08 -2.71 -19.42
CA LYS A 204 4.52 -2.31 -20.72
C LYS A 204 3.17 -2.98 -20.74
N LYS A 205 2.08 -2.20 -20.68
CA LYS A 205 0.74 -2.69 -21.01
C LYS A 205 0.93 -3.63 -22.20
N PRO A 206 0.67 -4.94 -22.09
CA PRO A 206 0.38 -5.69 -23.29
C PRO A 206 -0.82 -4.96 -23.88
N ALA A 207 -0.70 -4.53 -25.13
CA ALA A 207 -1.89 -4.20 -25.91
C ALA A 207 -2.89 -5.35 -25.69
N PRO A 208 -4.16 -5.08 -25.34
CA PRO A 208 -5.08 -6.15 -25.02
C PRO A 208 -5.20 -7.04 -26.26
N ALA A 209 -4.77 -8.29 -26.12
CA ALA A 209 -5.22 -9.34 -27.01
C ALA A 209 -6.74 -9.43 -26.81
N GLU A 210 -7.49 -9.04 -27.84
CA GLU A 210 -8.92 -9.24 -27.91
C GLU A 210 -9.21 -10.73 -27.77
N MET A 211 -9.81 -11.11 -26.65
CA MET A 211 -10.74 -12.23 -26.63
C MET A 211 -12.13 -11.68 -26.31
N PRO A 212 -13.18 -12.21 -26.96
CA PRO A 212 -14.45 -11.54 -27.06
C PRO A 212 -15.21 -11.71 -25.74
N GLY A 213 -15.21 -10.64 -24.95
CA GLY A 213 -16.10 -10.46 -23.81
C GLY A 213 -16.66 -9.06 -23.90
N THR A 214 -17.92 -8.97 -24.32
CA THR A 214 -18.76 -7.77 -24.46
C THR A 214 -18.32 -6.58 -23.59
N ALA A 215 -17.54 -5.68 -24.21
CA ALA A 215 -17.14 -4.43 -23.60
C ALA A 215 -18.35 -3.50 -23.55
N VAL A 216 -18.91 -3.31 -22.35
CA VAL A 216 -19.72 -2.12 -22.06
C VAL A 216 -18.73 -0.96 -21.99
N LYS A 217 -18.89 0.04 -22.86
CA LYS A 217 -18.13 1.30 -22.82
C LYS A 217 -18.40 1.99 -21.49
N THR A 218 -17.54 1.76 -20.49
CA THR A 218 -17.54 2.55 -19.26
C THR A 218 -16.70 3.78 -19.47
N ASP A 219 -17.35 4.93 -19.32
CA ASP A 219 -16.71 6.23 -19.14
C ASP A 219 -15.70 6.13 -17.97
N ASP A 220 -14.49 6.66 -18.16
CA ASP A 220 -13.39 6.59 -17.18
C ASP A 220 -13.57 7.58 -16.00
N THR A 221 -14.72 8.26 -15.95
CA THR A 221 -15.08 9.22 -14.90
C THR A 221 -15.48 8.50 -13.60
N PRO A 222 -14.85 8.82 -12.45
CA PRO A 222 -15.16 8.20 -11.17
C PRO A 222 -16.61 8.47 -10.74
N ALA A 223 -17.23 7.49 -10.09
CA ALA A 223 -18.57 7.66 -9.56
C ALA A 223 -18.64 8.86 -8.61
N ARG A 224 -19.75 9.60 -8.72
CA ARG A 224 -20.14 10.66 -7.81
C ARG A 224 -20.88 10.07 -6.61
N ILE A 225 -20.72 10.73 -5.46
CA ILE A 225 -21.40 10.35 -4.22
C ILE A 225 -22.52 11.33 -3.99
N VAL A 226 -23.75 10.83 -4.08
CA VAL A 226 -24.95 11.63 -3.89
C VAL A 226 -25.60 11.24 -2.56
N PHE A 227 -26.00 12.23 -1.76
CA PHE A 227 -26.72 12.01 -0.50
C PHE A 227 -27.90 12.96 -0.43
N ARG A 228 -29.12 12.41 -0.35
CA ARG A 228 -30.32 13.23 -0.20
C ARG A 228 -30.46 13.64 1.26
N ILE A 229 -30.30 14.93 1.54
CA ILE A 229 -30.33 15.46 2.90
C ILE A 229 -31.77 15.50 3.40
N ASP A 230 -32.65 16.10 2.60
CA ASP A 230 -34.09 16.20 2.84
C ASP A 230 -34.89 16.27 1.52
N ALA A 231 -36.17 16.66 1.62
CA ALA A 231 -37.06 16.75 0.48
C ALA A 231 -36.61 17.77 -0.58
N GLY A 232 -35.84 18.80 -0.20
CA GLY A 232 -35.48 19.95 -1.05
C GLY A 232 -33.98 20.14 -1.29
N SER A 233 -33.11 19.34 -0.66
CA SER A 233 -31.66 19.49 -0.76
C SER A 233 -30.92 18.17 -0.93
N VAL A 234 -29.89 18.21 -1.76
CA VAL A 234 -29.03 17.07 -2.07
C VAL A 234 -27.57 17.48 -2.02
N TYR A 235 -26.74 16.63 -1.45
CA TYR A 235 -25.30 16.68 -1.59
C TYR A 235 -24.89 15.87 -2.82
N ASP A 236 -24.11 16.49 -3.70
CA ASP A 236 -23.55 15.87 -4.89
C ASP A 236 -22.04 16.20 -4.99
N ASP A 237 -21.22 15.21 -4.67
CA ASP A 237 -19.75 15.21 -4.84
C ASP A 237 -19.01 16.48 -4.38
N GLY A 238 -19.44 17.06 -3.26
CA GLY A 238 -18.79 18.20 -2.61
C GLY A 238 -19.67 19.46 -2.57
N SER A 239 -20.74 19.50 -3.36
CA SER A 239 -21.66 20.64 -3.44
C SER A 239 -23.02 20.27 -2.87
N ILE A 240 -23.68 21.23 -2.20
CA ILE A 240 -25.07 21.09 -1.78
C ILE A 240 -25.93 21.92 -2.73
N THR A 241 -26.93 21.29 -3.33
CA THR A 241 -27.79 21.90 -4.34
C THR A 241 -29.25 21.78 -3.90
N THR A 242 -30.00 22.87 -4.03
CA THR A 242 -31.46 22.91 -3.79
C THR A 242 -32.28 22.81 -5.07
N GLU A 243 -31.62 22.90 -6.22
CA GLU A 243 -32.17 22.61 -7.55
C GLU A 243 -32.15 21.10 -7.80
N LEU A 244 -33.24 20.42 -7.44
CA LEU A 244 -33.38 18.98 -7.62
C LEU A 244 -33.69 18.64 -9.08
N SER A 245 -32.84 17.84 -9.72
CA SER A 245 -33.11 17.22 -11.01
C SER A 245 -34.09 16.05 -10.86
N GLU A 246 -34.67 15.58 -11.97
CA GLU A 246 -35.50 14.35 -11.96
C GLU A 246 -34.74 13.14 -11.40
N GLU A 247 -33.43 13.08 -11.62
CA GLU A 247 -32.57 12.02 -11.07
C GLU A 247 -32.52 12.06 -9.53
N HIS A 248 -32.48 13.26 -8.94
CA HIS A 248 -32.49 13.45 -7.48
C HIS A 248 -33.85 13.14 -6.85
N ALA A 249 -34.94 13.38 -7.58
CA ALA A 249 -36.30 13.13 -7.09
C ALA A 249 -36.56 11.64 -6.76
N SER A 250 -35.89 10.73 -7.48
CA SER A 250 -35.96 9.27 -7.29
C SER A 250 -35.22 8.74 -6.05
N LEU A 251 -34.40 9.58 -5.39
CA LEU A 251 -33.53 9.16 -4.28
C LEU A 251 -34.29 9.21 -2.95
N ARG A 252 -33.99 8.30 -2.01
CA ARG A 252 -34.55 8.33 -0.66
C ARG A 252 -33.75 9.25 0.24
N GLU A 253 -34.46 9.96 1.12
CA GLU A 253 -33.84 10.82 2.13
C GLU A 253 -32.93 10.03 3.06
N ARG A 254 -31.81 10.67 3.45
CA ARG A 254 -30.80 10.15 4.37
C ARG A 254 -30.11 8.87 3.91
N GLU A 255 -30.10 8.59 2.61
CA GLU A 255 -29.36 7.47 2.01
C GLU A 255 -28.31 7.97 1.01
N PHE A 256 -27.22 7.21 0.89
CA PHE A 256 -26.17 7.45 -0.09
C PHE A 256 -26.45 6.70 -1.38
N TYR A 257 -26.12 7.33 -2.50
CA TYR A 257 -26.21 6.76 -3.84
C TYR A 257 -24.86 6.93 -4.54
N ILE A 258 -24.38 5.84 -5.14
CA ILE A 258 -23.17 5.85 -5.93
C ILE A 258 -23.58 5.83 -7.40
N ILE A 259 -23.29 6.91 -8.13
CA ILE A 259 -23.74 7.08 -9.51
C ILE A 259 -22.52 7.26 -10.41
N GLY A 260 -22.42 6.47 -11.49
CA GLY A 260 -21.27 6.45 -12.39
C GLY A 260 -20.38 5.22 -12.21
N SER A 261 -19.10 5.32 -12.56
CA SER A 261 -18.18 4.18 -12.59
C SER A 261 -17.50 3.95 -11.24
N TRP A 262 -17.77 2.81 -10.59
CA TRP A 262 -16.96 2.28 -9.49
C TRP A 262 -16.31 0.97 -9.96
N SER A 263 -15.17 1.10 -10.63
CA SER A 263 -14.42 -0.03 -11.20
C SER A 263 -12.98 -0.03 -10.69
N SER A 264 -12.18 -1.01 -11.09
CA SER A 264 -10.74 -1.09 -10.78
C SER A 264 -9.97 0.19 -11.14
N ARG A 265 -10.48 1.01 -12.07
CA ARG A 265 -9.85 2.27 -12.50
C ARG A 265 -10.20 3.44 -11.59
N THR A 266 -11.40 3.45 -11.02
CA THR A 266 -11.96 4.59 -10.27
C THR A 266 -12.11 4.31 -8.78
N GLU A 267 -11.87 3.07 -8.34
CA GLU A 267 -12.15 2.60 -6.99
C GLU A 267 -11.46 3.39 -5.87
N LEU A 268 -10.24 3.88 -6.09
CA LEU A 268 -9.51 4.65 -5.10
C LEU A 268 -10.16 6.02 -4.86
N GLU A 269 -10.57 6.68 -5.94
CA GLU A 269 -11.21 8.00 -5.86
C GLU A 269 -12.60 7.88 -5.25
N VAL A 270 -13.39 6.90 -5.68
CA VAL A 270 -14.71 6.61 -5.10
C VAL A 270 -14.59 6.28 -3.61
N ALA A 271 -13.62 5.45 -3.21
CA ALA A 271 -13.37 5.13 -1.81
C ALA A 271 -12.94 6.35 -0.98
N LYS A 272 -12.10 7.24 -1.53
CA LYS A 272 -11.71 8.51 -0.89
C LYS A 272 -12.90 9.43 -0.70
N LYS A 273 -13.78 9.57 -1.71
CA LYS A 273 -15.00 10.38 -1.61
C LYS A 273 -15.92 9.87 -0.51
N ILE A 274 -16.21 8.56 -0.49
CA ILE A 274 -17.06 7.94 0.54
C ILE A 274 -16.46 8.14 1.94
N ALA A 275 -15.17 7.85 2.12
CA ALA A 275 -14.51 8.01 3.41
C ALA A 275 -14.48 9.47 3.87
N GLY A 276 -14.22 10.40 2.94
CA GLY A 276 -14.21 11.83 3.22
C GLY A 276 -15.55 12.32 3.73
N VAL A 277 -16.65 11.94 3.05
CA VAL A 277 -18.01 12.36 3.44
C VAL A 277 -18.40 11.79 4.80
N LEU A 278 -18.11 10.52 5.07
CA LEU A 278 -18.47 9.92 6.36
C LEU A 278 -17.63 10.43 7.53
N GLN A 279 -16.33 10.67 7.31
CA GLN A 279 -15.44 11.12 8.38
C GLN A 279 -15.56 12.62 8.68
N LYS A 280 -15.78 13.45 7.65
CA LYS A 280 -15.88 14.90 7.81
C LYS A 280 -17.32 15.38 8.01
N GLY A 281 -18.30 14.56 7.62
CA GLY A 281 -19.70 14.98 7.51
C GLY A 281 -19.96 15.77 6.23
N ILE A 282 -21.23 16.03 5.97
CA ILE A 282 -21.73 16.89 4.88
C ILE A 282 -21.95 18.28 5.48
N ASN A 283 -20.88 19.08 5.49
CA ASN A 283 -20.85 20.42 6.10
C ASN A 283 -21.48 20.44 7.51
N GLU A 284 -22.38 21.39 7.78
CA GLU A 284 -23.14 21.49 9.03
C GLU A 284 -24.48 20.72 8.99
N GLN A 285 -24.87 20.20 7.82
CA GLN A 285 -26.21 19.65 7.60
C GLN A 285 -26.34 18.17 7.97
N ALA A 286 -25.27 17.38 7.83
CA ALA A 286 -25.27 15.99 8.28
C ALA A 286 -23.92 15.55 8.85
N ARG A 287 -23.93 14.93 10.03
CA ARG A 287 -22.78 14.25 10.62
C ARG A 287 -23.14 12.81 10.93
N PHE A 288 -22.15 11.93 10.85
CA PHE A 288 -22.32 10.50 11.04
C PHE A 288 -21.54 10.06 12.27
N GLY A 289 -22.24 9.54 13.26
CA GLY A 289 -21.70 8.97 14.47
C GLY A 289 -21.56 7.44 14.40
N TYR A 290 -20.93 6.89 15.42
CA TYR A 290 -20.63 5.46 15.56
C TYR A 290 -21.85 4.54 15.42
N GLY A 291 -23.01 4.98 15.91
CA GLY A 291 -24.25 4.20 15.98
C GLY A 291 -25.28 4.51 14.89
N ASP A 292 -24.98 5.45 13.99
CA ASP A 292 -25.93 5.91 12.98
C ASP A 292 -26.07 4.88 11.86
N PRO A 293 -27.31 4.59 11.40
CA PRO A 293 -27.52 3.75 10.23
C PRO A 293 -27.06 4.48 8.98
N ILE A 294 -26.12 3.89 8.24
CA ILE A 294 -25.59 4.44 6.99
C ILE A 294 -25.92 3.45 5.88
N ARG A 295 -26.71 3.89 4.90
CA ARG A 295 -27.12 3.06 3.77
C ARG A 295 -26.49 3.56 2.48
N PHE A 296 -25.86 2.63 1.74
CA PHE A 296 -25.33 2.86 0.41
C PHE A 296 -26.15 2.10 -0.62
N ASN A 297 -26.59 2.80 -1.65
CA ASN A 297 -27.34 2.23 -2.77
C ASN A 297 -26.44 2.11 -4.01
N LEU A 298 -26.35 0.89 -4.53
CA LEU A 298 -25.62 0.47 -5.73
C LEU A 298 -26.62 -0.04 -6.78
N ASP A 299 -27.49 0.85 -7.24
CA ASP A 299 -28.44 0.53 -8.31
C ASP A 299 -27.77 0.55 -9.69
N ASP A 300 -28.58 0.40 -10.74
CA ASP A 300 -28.09 0.26 -12.12
C ASP A 300 -27.38 1.51 -12.67
N ARG A 301 -27.44 2.65 -11.96
CA ARG A 301 -26.65 3.85 -12.25
C ARG A 301 -25.19 3.72 -11.81
N CYS A 302 -24.86 2.72 -10.98
CA CYS A 302 -23.49 2.37 -10.62
C CYS A 302 -22.97 1.27 -11.54
N VAL A 303 -21.91 1.56 -12.30
CA VAL A 303 -21.24 0.55 -13.11
C VAL A 303 -20.07 -0.05 -12.32
N MET A 304 -20.11 -1.36 -12.16
CA MET A 304 -19.15 -2.12 -11.36
C MET A 304 -18.41 -3.15 -12.23
N ASP A 305 -17.18 -3.48 -11.84
CA ASP A 305 -16.45 -4.61 -12.40
C ASP A 305 -16.25 -5.72 -11.35
N LYS A 306 -15.56 -6.79 -11.75
CA LYS A 306 -15.33 -7.97 -10.92
C LYS A 306 -14.46 -7.71 -9.67
N ASN A 307 -13.74 -6.59 -9.62
CA ASN A 307 -12.86 -6.24 -8.50
C ASN A 307 -13.52 -5.25 -7.52
N THR A 308 -14.57 -4.52 -7.95
CA THR A 308 -15.23 -3.50 -7.12
C THR A 308 -15.66 -4.00 -5.75
N ALA A 309 -16.20 -5.22 -5.66
CA ALA A 309 -16.65 -5.78 -4.39
C ALA A 309 -15.52 -6.05 -3.38
N LEU A 310 -14.28 -6.29 -3.85
CA LEU A 310 -13.13 -6.39 -2.96
C LEU A 310 -12.73 -5.02 -2.41
N SER A 311 -12.74 -3.99 -3.27
CA SER A 311 -12.52 -2.61 -2.84
C SER A 311 -13.57 -2.14 -1.83
N MET A 312 -14.85 -2.43 -2.08
CA MET A 312 -15.94 -2.19 -1.13
C MET A 312 -15.69 -2.89 0.20
N ALA A 313 -15.32 -4.17 0.19
CA ALA A 313 -15.01 -4.91 1.40
C ALA A 313 -13.91 -4.25 2.22
N GLN A 314 -12.84 -3.79 1.57
CA GLN A 314 -11.75 -3.09 2.24
C GLN A 314 -12.21 -1.75 2.82
N LEU A 315 -12.97 -0.96 2.05
CA LEU A 315 -13.50 0.32 2.48
C LEU A 315 -14.40 0.16 3.72
N PHE A 316 -15.43 -0.69 3.64
CA PHE A 316 -16.45 -0.80 4.69
C PHE A 316 -15.95 -1.53 5.94
N LYS A 317 -15.11 -2.57 5.79
CA LYS A 317 -14.63 -3.35 6.94
C LYS A 317 -13.33 -2.83 7.55
N LYS A 318 -12.52 -2.02 6.84
CA LYS A 318 -11.26 -1.47 7.38
C LYS A 318 -11.32 0.03 7.58
N ASN A 319 -11.59 0.80 6.52
CA ASN A 319 -11.51 2.26 6.59
C ASN A 319 -12.70 2.88 7.32
N LEU A 320 -13.85 2.21 7.29
CA LEU A 320 -15.10 2.65 7.91
C LEU A 320 -15.52 1.74 9.06
N ALA A 321 -14.61 0.92 9.59
CA ALA A 321 -14.88 -0.03 10.67
C ALA A 321 -15.46 0.63 11.94
N GLN A 322 -15.21 1.92 12.13
CA GLN A 322 -15.77 2.71 13.22
C GLN A 322 -17.29 2.93 13.09
N PHE A 323 -17.90 2.75 11.92
CA PHE A 323 -19.33 2.90 11.73
C PHE A 323 -20.01 1.54 11.80
N LYS A 324 -20.72 1.25 12.90
CA LYS A 324 -21.22 -0.10 13.18
C LYS A 324 -22.44 -0.53 12.35
N LYS A 325 -23.19 0.41 11.79
CA LYS A 325 -24.48 0.14 11.12
C LYS A 325 -24.45 0.53 9.64
N ILE A 326 -23.41 0.09 8.92
CA ILE A 326 -23.35 0.22 7.46
C ILE A 326 -24.18 -0.89 6.81
N ALA A 327 -25.06 -0.52 5.87
CA ALA A 327 -25.78 -1.43 5.01
C ALA A 327 -25.64 -1.01 3.54
N ILE A 328 -25.59 -2.00 2.66
CA ILE A 328 -25.43 -1.83 1.21
C ILE A 328 -26.62 -2.48 0.54
N THR A 329 -27.36 -1.71 -0.26
CA THR A 329 -28.42 -2.22 -1.12
C THR A 329 -27.91 -2.21 -2.56
N ALA A 330 -27.98 -3.33 -3.26
CA ALA A 330 -27.57 -3.43 -4.66
C ALA A 330 -28.74 -3.90 -5.54
N SER A 331 -28.84 -3.39 -6.77
CA SER A 331 -29.78 -3.93 -7.77
C SER A 331 -29.48 -5.41 -8.04
N ALA A 332 -30.43 -6.15 -8.61
CA ALA A 332 -30.22 -7.56 -8.95
C ALA A 332 -28.98 -7.78 -9.84
N LYS A 333 -28.78 -6.90 -10.84
CA LYS A 333 -27.61 -6.89 -11.72
C LYS A 333 -26.30 -6.73 -10.95
N ASN A 334 -26.20 -5.68 -10.13
CA ASN A 334 -24.99 -5.41 -9.36
C ASN A 334 -24.79 -6.42 -8.22
N GLY A 335 -25.86 -6.90 -7.60
CA GLY A 335 -25.87 -7.97 -6.61
C GLY A 335 -25.29 -9.26 -7.16
N ALA A 336 -25.68 -9.67 -8.36
CA ALA A 336 -25.14 -10.86 -9.02
C ALA A 336 -23.64 -10.72 -9.33
N LEU A 337 -23.18 -9.53 -9.72
CA LEU A 337 -21.75 -9.24 -9.91
C LEU A 337 -20.97 -9.31 -8.59
N ILE A 338 -21.50 -8.70 -7.53
CA ILE A 338 -20.89 -8.72 -6.20
C ILE A 338 -20.79 -10.15 -5.68
N GLN A 339 -21.87 -10.93 -5.74
CA GLN A 339 -21.92 -12.30 -5.20
C GLN A 339 -20.89 -13.25 -5.86
N LYS A 340 -20.55 -13.03 -7.14
CA LYS A 340 -19.55 -13.82 -7.87
C LYS A 340 -18.10 -13.37 -7.62
N SER A 341 -17.90 -12.29 -6.89
CA SER A 341 -16.58 -11.70 -6.64
C SER A 341 -15.86 -12.32 -5.44
N ARG A 342 -14.54 -12.15 -5.39
CA ARG A 342 -13.71 -12.57 -4.23
C ARG A 342 -14.00 -11.77 -2.95
N GLY A 343 -14.59 -10.58 -3.06
CA GLY A 343 -14.91 -9.70 -1.93
C GLY A 343 -16.22 -10.05 -1.21
N PHE A 344 -17.11 -10.80 -1.86
CA PHE A 344 -18.44 -11.10 -1.33
C PHE A 344 -18.46 -11.69 0.09
N PRO A 345 -17.64 -12.70 0.44
CA PRO A 345 -17.67 -13.28 1.78
C PRO A 345 -17.44 -12.27 2.91
N MET A 346 -16.77 -11.16 2.61
CA MET A 346 -16.42 -10.10 3.56
C MET A 346 -17.53 -9.06 3.74
N ILE A 347 -18.50 -8.97 2.83
CA ILE A 347 -19.58 -7.97 2.86
C ILE A 347 -20.98 -8.58 2.83
N LYS A 348 -21.09 -9.91 2.78
CA LYS A 348 -22.38 -10.62 2.72
C LYS A 348 -23.33 -10.26 3.86
N ASP A 349 -22.79 -9.89 5.03
CA ASP A 349 -23.54 -9.56 6.24
C ASP A 349 -24.12 -8.13 6.21
N ILE A 350 -23.59 -7.29 5.32
CA ILE A 350 -24.03 -5.91 5.13
C ILE A 350 -24.68 -5.68 3.76
N LEU A 351 -24.76 -6.71 2.90
CA LEU A 351 -25.32 -6.61 1.55
C LEU A 351 -26.75 -7.14 1.48
N THR A 352 -27.66 -6.32 0.95
CA THR A 352 -29.02 -6.69 0.55
C THR A 352 -29.15 -6.52 -0.96
N VAL A 353 -29.65 -7.54 -1.66
CA VAL A 353 -29.92 -7.47 -3.11
C VAL A 353 -31.41 -7.27 -3.32
N THR A 354 -31.79 -6.21 -4.04
CA THR A 354 -33.19 -5.98 -4.40
C THR A 354 -33.61 -6.95 -5.50
N PRO A 355 -34.81 -7.55 -5.42
CA PRO A 355 -35.34 -8.39 -6.49
C PRO A 355 -35.47 -7.61 -7.80
N GLU A 356 -35.36 -8.27 -8.95
CA GLU A 356 -35.72 -7.65 -10.23
C GLU A 356 -37.20 -7.25 -10.18
N ALA A 357 -37.48 -5.98 -10.47
CA ALA A 357 -38.86 -5.56 -10.73
C ALA A 357 -39.33 -6.28 -12.00
N SER A 358 -40.34 -7.13 -11.84
CA SER A 358 -40.97 -7.91 -12.92
C SER A 358 -41.70 -7.03 -13.91
#